data_AF-A0A3C0Q906-F1
#
_entry.id   AF-A0A3C0Q906-F1
#
_cell.length_a   1.000
_cell.length_b   1.000
_cell.length_c   1.000
_cell.angle_alpha   90.00
_cell.angle_beta   90.00
_cell.angle_gamma   90.00
#
_symmetry.space_group_name_H-M   'P 1'
#
loop_
_entity.id
_entity.type
_entity.pdbx_description
1 polymer ?
#
loop_
_entity_poly.entity_id
_entity_poly.type
_entity_poly.pdbx_seq_one_letter_code
_entity_poly.pdbx_strand_id
1 'polypeptide(L)'
;MDALHVLGVQTLAVTQQPDSYMEEIMFFTRKLNQRMTQLALAFTGMSALAGAQAQTVISEVLYDAAGTDNGNVFVELFGAPGALLDGLLLEGVNGADGSVYRSVVLVGTIPADGVFVIGDDDGNGTSLVSGIDLVREIDFQNGPDSVVLRDGNHILDAVGYGDFSGGVFAGEGSAAPDVPSGSSLARFNPAVDTHNNLLDFMALDLPTPGSVPASAVPLPPAVLLFLSGILGLAGIARKQR
;
A
#
# COMPACT_ATOMS: atom_id res chain seq x y z
N MET A 1 -23.74 75.29 -75.93
CA MET A 1 -23.53 74.67 -77.25
C MET A 1 -23.63 73.17 -77.03
N ASP A 2 -24.62 72.57 -77.70
CA ASP A 2 -25.07 71.17 -77.76
C ASP A 2 -25.41 70.46 -76.42
N ALA A 3 -26.70 70.38 -76.05
CA ALA A 3 -27.75 69.45 -76.51
C ALA A 3 -27.52 68.00 -76.00
N LEU A 4 -28.05 67.65 -74.82
CA LEU A 4 -29.35 66.95 -74.61
C LEU A 4 -29.42 65.59 -75.32
N HIS A 5 -29.33 64.47 -74.59
CA HIS A 5 -30.07 63.28 -75.00
C HIS A 5 -30.26 62.21 -73.90
N VAL A 6 -31.54 61.83 -73.77
CA VAL A 6 -32.13 60.55 -73.33
C VAL A 6 -32.21 60.21 -71.83
N LEU A 7 -33.42 60.47 -71.33
CA LEU A 7 -34.11 59.75 -70.25
C LEU A 7 -34.36 58.28 -70.60
N GLY A 8 -34.25 57.38 -69.61
CA GLY A 8 -35.17 56.25 -69.53
C GLY A 8 -34.56 54.86 -69.28
N VAL A 9 -34.79 54.39 -68.05
CA VAL A 9 -35.17 53.01 -67.66
C VAL A 9 -34.17 51.88 -67.94
N GLN A 10 -33.51 51.41 -66.88
CA GLN A 10 -33.22 49.99 -66.72
C GLN A 10 -33.60 49.52 -65.31
N THR A 11 -34.59 48.63 -65.29
CA THR A 11 -34.99 47.78 -64.18
C THR A 11 -33.80 46.91 -63.77
N LEU A 12 -33.27 47.08 -62.56
CA LEU A 12 -32.30 46.15 -61.99
C LEU A 12 -33.00 45.18 -61.05
N ALA A 13 -32.88 43.91 -61.41
CA ALA A 13 -33.47 42.75 -60.80
C ALA A 13 -33.00 42.56 -59.36
N VAL A 14 -33.93 42.12 -58.51
CA VAL A 14 -33.65 41.51 -57.22
C VAL A 14 -32.89 40.21 -57.46
N THR A 15 -31.60 40.19 -57.14
CA THR A 15 -30.81 38.94 -57.12
C THR A 15 -31.06 38.24 -55.79
N GLN A 16 -31.76 37.10 -55.84
CA GLN A 16 -31.90 36.16 -54.72
C GLN A 16 -30.54 35.57 -54.34
N GLN A 17 -30.31 35.47 -53.04
CA GLN A 17 -29.17 34.81 -52.40
C GLN A 17 -29.45 33.30 -52.21
N PRO A 18 -28.55 32.41 -52.67
CA PRO A 18 -28.42 31.09 -52.04
C PRO A 18 -26.99 30.86 -51.55
N ASP A 19 -26.85 30.06 -50.49
CA ASP A 19 -25.66 29.29 -50.06
C ASP A 19 -25.33 29.36 -48.55
N SER A 20 -26.18 29.95 -47.71
CA SER A 20 -25.98 29.92 -46.24
C SER A 20 -26.44 28.62 -45.58
N TYR A 21 -27.42 27.93 -46.16
CA TYR A 21 -28.08 26.80 -45.49
C TYR A 21 -27.25 25.52 -45.49
N MET A 22 -26.45 25.28 -46.54
CA MET A 22 -25.64 24.05 -46.63
C MET A 22 -24.39 24.12 -45.74
N GLU A 23 -23.74 25.28 -45.61
CA GLU A 23 -22.62 25.52 -44.68
C GLU A 23 -23.06 25.33 -43.22
N GLU A 24 -24.24 25.85 -42.86
CA GLU A 24 -24.77 25.73 -41.50
C GLU A 24 -25.16 24.28 -41.15
N ILE A 25 -25.77 23.55 -42.09
CA ILE A 25 -26.09 22.12 -41.94
C ILE A 25 -24.80 21.27 -41.84
N MET A 26 -23.77 21.60 -42.64
CA MET A 26 -22.49 20.90 -42.62
C MET A 26 -21.67 21.19 -41.35
N PHE A 27 -21.77 22.40 -40.78
CA PHE A 27 -21.19 22.74 -39.49
C PHE A 27 -21.91 22.02 -38.34
N PHE A 28 -23.26 21.97 -38.37
CA PHE A 28 -24.05 21.26 -37.37
C PHE A 28 -23.78 19.75 -37.38
N THR A 29 -23.71 19.13 -38.55
CA THR A 29 -23.41 17.69 -38.69
C THR A 29 -21.98 17.34 -38.26
N ARG A 30 -20.98 18.21 -38.52
CA ARG A 30 -19.61 18.06 -37.97
C ARG A 30 -19.57 18.20 -36.45
N LYS A 31 -20.30 19.16 -35.88
CA LYS A 31 -20.32 19.42 -34.43
C LYS A 31 -21.08 18.35 -33.64
N LEU A 32 -22.10 17.74 -34.24
CA LEU A 32 -22.82 16.60 -33.67
C LEU A 32 -21.94 15.34 -33.64
N ASN A 33 -21.17 15.10 -34.71
CA ASN A 33 -20.24 13.97 -34.77
C ASN A 33 -19.02 14.14 -33.83
N GLN A 34 -18.57 15.38 -33.56
CA GLN A 34 -17.52 15.62 -32.57
C GLN A 34 -17.98 15.46 -31.11
N ARG A 35 -19.29 15.60 -30.82
CA ARG A 35 -19.84 15.32 -29.48
C ARG A 35 -20.25 13.87 -29.28
N MET A 36 -20.57 13.13 -30.35
CA MET A 36 -20.85 11.70 -30.25
C MET A 36 -19.58 10.82 -30.16
N THR A 37 -18.40 11.32 -30.57
CA THR A 37 -17.11 10.67 -30.25
C THR A 37 -16.63 10.93 -28.81
N GLN A 38 -17.30 11.81 -28.04
CA GLN A 38 -17.04 12.00 -26.60
C GLN A 38 -18.03 11.27 -25.68
N LEU A 39 -18.99 10.53 -26.23
CA LEU A 39 -19.92 9.68 -25.46
C LEU A 39 -19.75 8.17 -25.71
N ALA A 40 -18.73 7.76 -26.46
CA ALA A 40 -18.31 6.37 -26.61
C ALA A 40 -16.93 6.08 -25.99
N LEU A 41 -16.49 6.93 -25.04
CA LEU A 41 -15.30 6.74 -24.21
C LEU A 41 -15.63 6.76 -22.71
N ALA A 42 -16.84 6.32 -22.34
CA ALA A 42 -17.29 6.24 -20.95
C ALA A 42 -17.75 4.83 -20.52
N PHE A 43 -17.60 3.81 -21.38
CA PHE A 43 -18.04 2.44 -21.06
C PHE A 43 -17.10 1.34 -21.56
N THR A 44 -15.81 1.64 -21.77
CA THR A 44 -14.80 0.61 -22.06
C THR A 44 -13.50 0.96 -21.35
N GLY A 45 -13.60 1.15 -20.04
CA GLY A 45 -12.48 1.34 -19.12
C GLY A 45 -12.62 0.49 -17.84
N MET A 46 -13.52 -0.49 -17.81
CA MET A 46 -13.51 -1.56 -16.80
C MET A 46 -12.79 -2.75 -17.39
N SER A 47 -11.48 -2.61 -17.52
CA SER A 47 -10.58 -3.73 -17.77
C SER A 47 -9.39 -3.54 -16.84
N ALA A 48 -9.44 -4.32 -15.76
CA ALA A 48 -8.43 -4.47 -14.72
C ALA A 48 -7.97 -3.16 -14.04
N LEU A 49 -8.70 -2.74 -13.00
CA LEU A 49 -8.00 -2.53 -11.74
C LEU A 49 -7.46 -3.91 -11.35
N ALA A 50 -6.32 -4.31 -11.92
CA ALA A 50 -5.44 -5.19 -11.20
C ALA A 50 -5.12 -4.39 -9.95
N GLY A 51 -5.81 -4.69 -8.85
CA GLY A 51 -5.36 -4.19 -7.56
C GLY A 51 -3.89 -4.54 -7.52
N ALA A 52 -3.03 -3.53 -7.37
CA ALA A 52 -1.66 -3.79 -6.97
C ALA A 52 -1.82 -4.61 -5.69
N GLN A 53 -1.60 -5.93 -5.77
CA GLN A 53 -1.58 -6.73 -4.56
C GLN A 53 -0.41 -6.17 -3.78
N ALA A 54 -0.69 -5.67 -2.57
CA ALA A 54 0.36 -5.31 -1.65
C ALA A 54 1.27 -6.54 -1.53
N GLN A 55 2.57 -6.32 -1.76
CA GLN A 55 3.60 -7.33 -1.61
C GLN A 55 3.51 -7.91 -0.20
N THR A 56 3.69 -9.23 -0.06
CA THR A 56 3.78 -9.84 1.27
C THR A 56 5.05 -9.34 1.93
N VAL A 57 4.90 -8.78 3.13
CA VAL A 57 5.97 -8.21 3.95
C VAL A 57 6.00 -8.88 5.31
N ILE A 58 7.16 -8.83 5.98
CA ILE A 58 7.35 -9.18 7.38
C ILE A 58 6.78 -8.04 8.21
N SER A 59 5.70 -8.27 8.96
CA SER A 59 5.03 -7.24 9.78
C SER A 59 5.52 -7.21 11.22
N GLU A 60 5.88 -8.35 11.80
CA GLU A 60 6.36 -8.41 13.18
C GLU A 60 7.32 -9.60 13.38
N VAL A 61 8.35 -9.41 14.21
CA VAL A 61 9.32 -10.44 14.56
C VAL A 61 9.58 -10.38 16.06
N LEU A 62 9.30 -11.47 16.76
CA LEU A 62 9.81 -11.73 18.11
C LEU A 62 10.89 -12.79 17.96
N TYR A 63 12.17 -12.41 18.04
CA TYR A 63 13.31 -13.31 17.86
C TYR A 63 13.95 -13.76 19.19
N ASP A 64 13.69 -13.05 20.28
CA ASP A 64 14.23 -13.34 21.63
C ASP A 64 13.06 -13.29 22.61
N ALA A 65 12.51 -14.43 22.99
CA ALA A 65 11.41 -14.51 23.93
C ALA A 65 11.87 -14.20 25.35
N ALA A 66 10.94 -13.80 26.21
CA ALA A 66 11.23 -13.73 27.65
C ALA A 66 11.46 -15.15 28.21
N GLY A 67 12.72 -15.58 28.27
CA GLY A 67 13.10 -16.90 28.76
C GLY A 67 13.59 -17.82 27.65
N THR A 68 12.80 -18.86 27.32
CA THR A 68 13.18 -19.84 26.30
C THR A 68 12.47 -19.53 25.00
N ASP A 69 13.19 -19.59 23.88
CA ASP A 69 12.61 -19.35 22.56
C ASP A 69 11.74 -20.50 22.06
N ASN A 70 12.06 -21.74 22.47
CA ASN A 70 11.35 -22.97 22.10
C ASN A 70 9.82 -22.85 22.25
N GLY A 71 9.14 -22.62 21.13
CA GLY A 71 7.69 -22.44 21.04
C GLY A 71 7.18 -21.03 21.37
N ASN A 72 8.01 -20.07 21.79
CA ASN A 72 7.61 -18.74 22.24
C ASN A 72 7.98 -17.60 21.28
N VAL A 73 8.76 -17.86 20.23
CA VAL A 73 9.13 -16.87 19.19
C VAL A 73 8.22 -16.97 17.97
N PHE A 74 8.11 -15.88 17.20
CA PHE A 74 7.28 -15.85 16.00
C PHE A 74 7.78 -14.86 14.94
N VAL A 75 7.35 -15.11 13.70
CA VAL A 75 7.39 -14.14 12.61
C VAL A 75 5.98 -13.99 12.04
N GLU A 76 5.55 -12.75 11.90
CA GLU A 76 4.28 -12.39 11.30
C GLU A 76 4.50 -11.79 9.92
N LEU A 77 3.67 -12.20 8.97
CA LEU A 77 3.60 -11.62 7.63
C LEU A 77 2.30 -10.83 7.47
N PHE A 78 2.36 -9.76 6.69
CA PHE A 78 1.20 -9.02 6.23
C PHE A 78 1.14 -9.00 4.71
N GLY A 79 -0.06 -9.13 4.15
CA GLY A 79 -0.24 -9.06 2.71
C GLY A 79 -1.69 -9.13 2.29
N ALA A 80 -1.92 -9.23 0.97
CA ALA A 80 -3.27 -9.30 0.44
C ALA A 80 -3.99 -10.60 0.90
N PRO A 81 -5.24 -10.52 1.38
CA PRO A 81 -6.04 -11.71 1.68
C PRO A 81 -6.09 -12.69 0.50
N GLY A 82 -5.82 -13.96 0.76
CA GLY A 82 -5.73 -15.03 -0.23
C GLY A 82 -4.42 -15.09 -1.00
N ALA A 83 -3.43 -14.24 -0.72
CA ALA A 83 -2.09 -14.37 -1.29
C ALA A 83 -1.48 -15.73 -0.93
N LEU A 84 -0.91 -16.42 -1.91
CA LEU A 84 -0.33 -17.76 -1.75
C LEU A 84 1.08 -17.65 -1.18
N LEU A 85 1.37 -18.42 -0.13
CA LEU A 85 2.70 -18.51 0.49
C LEU A 85 3.44 -19.80 0.14
N ASP A 86 2.78 -20.76 -0.51
CA ASP A 86 3.36 -22.04 -0.90
C ASP A 86 4.67 -21.85 -1.70
N GLY A 87 5.75 -22.39 -1.16
CA GLY A 87 7.07 -22.38 -1.82
C GLY A 87 7.90 -21.13 -1.57
N LEU A 88 7.35 -20.12 -0.90
CA LEU A 88 8.16 -19.02 -0.37
C LEU A 88 9.06 -19.54 0.77
N LEU A 89 10.20 -18.88 0.95
CA LEU A 89 11.16 -19.20 2.00
C LEU A 89 11.28 -18.05 2.99
N LEU A 90 11.28 -18.38 4.27
CA LEU A 90 11.69 -17.47 5.34
C LEU A 90 13.08 -17.90 5.85
N GLU A 91 14.07 -17.04 5.69
CA GLU A 91 15.47 -17.38 5.93
C GLU A 91 16.08 -16.54 7.05
N GLY A 92 16.85 -17.18 7.92
CA GLY A 92 17.72 -16.53 8.89
C GLY A 92 19.12 -16.39 8.30
N VAL A 93 19.62 -15.16 8.24
CA VAL A 93 20.95 -14.82 7.73
C VAL A 93 21.81 -14.32 8.88
N ASN A 94 22.96 -14.98 9.08
CA ASN A 94 23.88 -14.70 10.17
C ASN A 94 24.56 -13.34 9.95
N GLY A 95 24.43 -12.39 10.87
CA GLY A 95 25.04 -11.07 10.69
C GLY A 95 26.55 -11.03 10.89
N ALA A 96 27.20 -12.10 11.38
CA ALA A 96 28.66 -12.15 11.48
C ALA A 96 29.33 -12.49 10.14
N ASP A 97 28.73 -13.37 9.33
CA ASP A 97 29.35 -13.88 8.10
C ASP A 97 28.46 -13.91 6.85
N GLY A 98 27.17 -13.58 6.99
CA GLY A 98 26.19 -13.56 5.90
C GLY A 98 25.68 -14.94 5.47
N SER A 99 26.01 -16.00 6.22
CA SER A 99 25.53 -17.35 5.90
C SER A 99 24.05 -17.51 6.23
N VAL A 100 23.31 -18.20 5.36
CA VAL A 100 21.95 -18.65 5.66
C VAL A 100 22.05 -19.85 6.62
N TYR A 101 21.61 -19.68 7.86
CA TYR A 101 21.67 -20.75 8.88
C TYR A 101 20.33 -21.45 9.08
N ARG A 102 19.23 -20.84 8.62
CA ARG A 102 17.88 -21.40 8.71
C ARG A 102 17.09 -21.02 7.46
N SER A 103 16.33 -21.96 6.90
CA SER A 103 15.47 -21.74 5.74
C SER A 103 14.18 -22.53 5.92
N VAL A 104 13.06 -21.82 6.02
CA VAL A 104 11.75 -22.37 6.36
C VAL A 104 10.83 -22.25 5.16
N VAL A 105 10.30 -23.38 4.69
CA VAL A 105 9.32 -23.41 3.60
C VAL A 105 7.95 -23.02 4.15
N LEU A 106 7.40 -21.96 3.57
CA LEU A 106 6.05 -21.49 3.86
C LEU A 106 5.01 -22.27 3.04
N VAL A 107 3.82 -22.39 3.64
CA VAL A 107 2.64 -23.01 3.03
C VAL A 107 1.38 -22.29 3.48
N GLY A 108 0.33 -22.39 2.68
CA GLY A 108 -0.97 -21.80 2.95
C GLY A 108 -1.18 -20.47 2.23
N THR A 109 -2.18 -19.73 2.70
CA THR A 109 -2.58 -18.44 2.14
C THR A 109 -2.82 -17.44 3.24
N ILE A 110 -2.52 -16.16 2.98
CA ILE A 110 -2.82 -15.09 3.92
C ILE A 110 -4.34 -15.05 4.21
N PRO A 111 -4.80 -15.01 5.47
CA PRO A 111 -6.21 -15.03 5.83
C PRO A 111 -6.92 -13.70 5.49
N ALA A 112 -8.21 -13.63 5.82
CA ALA A 112 -9.08 -12.51 5.47
C ALA A 112 -8.70 -11.18 6.15
N ASP A 113 -8.02 -11.26 7.30
CA ASP A 113 -7.51 -10.10 8.05
C ASP A 113 -6.18 -9.58 7.51
N GLY A 114 -5.54 -10.29 6.57
CA GLY A 114 -4.28 -9.90 5.96
C GLY A 114 -3.05 -10.28 6.78
N VAL A 115 -3.19 -11.02 7.88
CA VAL A 115 -2.11 -11.34 8.82
C VAL A 115 -1.87 -12.85 8.85
N PHE A 116 -0.62 -13.28 8.68
CA PHE A 116 -0.24 -14.69 8.72
C PHE A 116 0.88 -14.91 9.75
N VAL A 117 0.60 -15.62 10.83
CA VAL A 117 1.56 -15.82 11.92
C VAL A 117 2.23 -17.18 11.82
N ILE A 118 3.56 -17.17 11.72
CA ILE A 118 4.41 -18.35 11.84
C ILE A 118 4.94 -18.41 13.27
N GLY A 119 4.61 -19.48 13.99
CA GLY A 119 5.06 -19.71 15.37
C GLY A 119 6.13 -20.79 15.43
N ASP A 120 7.07 -20.64 16.36
CA ASP A 120 8.10 -21.63 16.60
C ASP A 120 7.51 -22.95 17.10
N ASP A 121 8.12 -24.06 16.69
CA ASP A 121 7.76 -25.40 17.14
C ASP A 121 8.41 -25.69 18.50
N ASP A 122 7.61 -26.09 19.48
CA ASP A 122 8.07 -26.45 20.81
C ASP A 122 8.75 -27.85 20.88
N GLY A 123 8.93 -28.49 19.73
CA GLY A 123 9.46 -29.84 19.54
C GLY A 123 8.38 -30.92 19.42
N ASN A 124 7.10 -30.56 19.50
CA ASN A 124 5.95 -31.48 19.39
C ASN A 124 5.00 -31.14 18.23
N GLY A 125 5.38 -30.25 17.33
CA GLY A 125 4.51 -29.74 16.26
C GLY A 125 3.51 -28.69 16.75
N THR A 126 3.75 -28.06 17.89
CA THR A 126 2.89 -27.04 18.49
C THR A 126 3.68 -25.77 18.83
N SER A 127 2.98 -24.63 18.94
CA SER A 127 3.57 -23.37 19.40
C SER A 127 2.83 -22.87 20.64
N LEU A 128 3.53 -22.12 21.49
CA LEU A 128 2.97 -21.46 22.67
C LEU A 128 2.47 -20.03 22.35
N VAL A 129 2.82 -19.51 21.18
CA VAL A 129 2.29 -18.25 20.64
C VAL A 129 0.83 -18.45 20.23
N SER A 130 -0.04 -17.48 20.53
CA SER A 130 -1.45 -17.54 20.09
C SER A 130 -1.63 -17.00 18.69
N GLY A 131 -2.69 -17.45 17.99
CA GLY A 131 -3.05 -16.93 16.67
C GLY A 131 -2.18 -17.47 15.53
N ILE A 132 -1.53 -18.61 15.71
CA ILE A 132 -0.65 -19.22 14.71
C ILE A 132 -1.43 -19.82 13.55
N ASP A 133 -1.01 -19.45 12.33
CA ASP A 133 -1.48 -20.06 11.07
C ASP A 133 -0.56 -21.19 10.62
N LEU A 134 0.73 -21.12 10.98
CA LEU A 134 1.74 -22.10 10.61
C LEU A 134 2.76 -22.36 11.73
N VAL A 135 2.92 -23.62 12.13
CA VAL A 135 3.99 -24.03 13.05
C VAL A 135 5.20 -24.52 12.25
N ARG A 136 6.37 -23.93 12.51
CA ARG A 136 7.66 -24.29 11.92
C ARG A 136 8.78 -24.01 12.91
N GLU A 137 9.91 -24.66 12.70
CA GLU A 137 11.15 -24.39 13.42
C GLU A 137 11.73 -23.02 13.00
N ILE A 138 11.34 -21.95 13.69
CA ILE A 138 11.72 -20.56 13.43
C ILE A 138 12.45 -19.94 14.62
N ASP A 139 13.52 -20.60 15.05
CA ASP A 139 14.46 -20.12 16.07
C ASP A 139 15.61 -19.33 15.40
N PHE A 140 15.33 -18.06 15.12
CA PHE A 140 16.28 -17.09 14.56
C PHE A 140 17.15 -16.48 15.67
N GLN A 141 18.42 -16.22 15.36
CA GLN A 141 19.42 -15.73 16.31
C GLN A 141 19.13 -14.31 16.81
N ASN A 142 19.57 -14.02 18.04
CA ASN A 142 19.26 -12.77 18.75
C ASN A 142 20.07 -11.55 18.30
N GLY A 143 20.89 -11.69 17.25
CA GLY A 143 21.47 -10.55 16.55
C GLY A 143 22.95 -10.26 16.81
N PRO A 144 23.54 -9.39 15.96
CA PRO A 144 22.91 -8.77 14.79
C PRO A 144 22.65 -9.82 13.70
N ASP A 145 21.43 -9.86 13.15
CA ASP A 145 20.98 -10.89 12.21
C ASP A 145 19.87 -10.36 11.31
N SER A 146 19.56 -11.07 10.23
CA SER A 146 18.46 -10.71 9.33
C SER A 146 17.50 -11.86 9.08
N VAL A 147 16.22 -11.53 8.94
CA VAL A 147 15.17 -12.42 8.45
C VAL A 147 14.79 -11.97 7.04
N VAL A 148 14.82 -12.89 6.08
CA VAL A 148 14.61 -12.60 4.65
C VAL A 148 13.46 -13.47 4.12
N LEU A 149 12.45 -12.83 3.52
CA LEU A 149 11.37 -13.49 2.80
C LEU A 149 11.72 -13.59 1.31
N ARG A 150 11.71 -14.79 0.75
CA ARG A 150 12.11 -15.05 -0.65
C ARG A 150 11.07 -15.77 -1.48
N ASP A 151 11.05 -15.43 -2.77
CA ASP A 151 10.47 -16.21 -3.85
C ASP A 151 11.58 -16.66 -4.81
N GLY A 152 12.08 -17.88 -4.60
CA GLY A 152 13.27 -18.36 -5.30
C GLY A 152 14.48 -17.45 -5.07
N ASN A 153 14.98 -16.82 -6.15
CA ASN A 153 16.12 -15.90 -6.08
C ASN A 153 15.71 -14.44 -5.78
N HIS A 154 14.42 -14.14 -5.76
CA HIS A 154 13.91 -12.80 -5.48
C HIS A 154 13.71 -12.61 -3.98
N ILE A 155 14.20 -11.50 -3.44
CA ILE A 155 13.87 -11.06 -2.07
C ILE A 155 12.56 -10.29 -2.18
N LEU A 156 11.53 -10.77 -1.47
CA LEU A 156 10.26 -10.07 -1.35
C LEU A 156 10.32 -9.04 -0.24
N ASP A 157 10.95 -9.36 0.88
CA ASP A 157 11.13 -8.44 1.99
C ASP A 157 12.28 -8.92 2.88
N ALA A 158 12.88 -8.03 3.64
CA ALA A 158 13.87 -8.39 4.64
C ALA A 158 13.88 -7.42 5.81
N VAL A 159 14.07 -7.95 7.03
CA VAL A 159 14.36 -7.15 8.22
C VAL A 159 15.69 -7.59 8.80
N GLY A 160 16.64 -6.65 8.90
CA GLY A 160 17.87 -6.84 9.67
C GLY A 160 17.83 -5.99 10.95
N TYR A 161 18.24 -6.57 12.07
CA TYR A 161 18.21 -5.95 13.39
C TYR A 161 19.54 -6.06 14.12
N GLY A 162 19.86 -5.07 14.94
CA GLY A 162 21.11 -4.97 15.68
C GLY A 162 22.21 -4.13 15.03
N ASP A 163 23.42 -4.20 15.59
CA ASP A 163 24.58 -3.44 15.11
C ASP A 163 25.40 -4.21 14.08
N PHE A 164 25.31 -3.79 12.81
CA PHE A 164 26.08 -4.36 11.70
C PHE A 164 27.40 -3.63 11.40
N SER A 165 27.91 -2.78 12.32
CA SER A 165 29.17 -2.03 12.09
C SER A 165 30.38 -2.92 11.77
N GLY A 166 30.38 -4.16 12.23
CA GLY A 166 31.38 -5.19 11.91
C GLY A 166 30.82 -6.43 11.20
N GLY A 167 29.57 -6.37 10.73
CA GLY A 167 28.82 -7.54 10.25
C GLY A 167 28.38 -7.44 8.79
N VAL A 168 27.65 -8.47 8.35
CA VAL A 168 27.02 -8.56 7.04
C VAL A 168 25.52 -8.29 7.19
N PHE A 169 25.08 -7.14 6.69
CA PHE A 169 23.67 -6.75 6.70
C PHE A 169 22.93 -7.34 5.49
N ALA A 170 21.84 -8.05 5.73
CA ALA A 170 20.98 -8.62 4.70
C ALA A 170 19.52 -8.11 4.78
N GLY A 171 19.26 -7.06 5.55
CA GLY A 171 18.00 -6.34 5.60
C GLY A 171 17.90 -5.25 4.52
N GLU A 172 16.92 -4.36 4.69
CA GLU A 172 16.64 -3.26 3.78
C GLU A 172 17.05 -1.91 4.36
N GLY A 173 17.73 -1.10 3.55
CA GLY A 173 18.16 0.24 3.95
C GLY A 173 19.10 0.23 5.15
N SER A 174 18.62 0.76 6.28
CA SER A 174 19.33 0.74 7.56
C SER A 174 18.69 -0.26 8.51
N ALA A 175 19.50 -0.94 9.34
CA ALA A 175 19.01 -1.91 10.30
C ALA A 175 17.98 -1.33 11.28
N ALA A 176 16.97 -2.14 11.62
CA ALA A 176 16.07 -1.92 12.73
C ALA A 176 16.85 -1.92 14.06
N PRO A 177 16.32 -1.27 15.12
CA PRO A 177 16.94 -1.32 16.43
C PRO A 177 17.05 -2.76 16.96
N ASP A 178 18.04 -3.01 17.82
CA ASP A 178 18.04 -4.18 18.70
C ASP A 178 16.99 -3.99 19.81
N VAL A 179 16.21 -5.02 20.11
CA VAL A 179 15.15 -4.98 21.14
C VAL A 179 15.45 -5.98 22.26
N PRO A 180 15.07 -5.68 23.52
CA PRO A 180 15.33 -6.59 24.62
C PRO A 180 14.46 -7.86 24.54
N SER A 181 14.93 -8.95 25.15
CA SER A 181 14.18 -10.20 25.30
C SER A 181 12.74 -9.97 25.74
N GLY A 182 11.79 -10.60 25.05
CA GLY A 182 10.35 -10.46 25.25
C GLY A 182 9.69 -9.32 24.47
N SER A 183 10.47 -8.48 23.79
CA SER A 183 9.98 -7.43 22.90
C SER A 183 10.09 -7.85 21.44
N SER A 184 9.22 -7.33 20.58
CA SER A 184 9.24 -7.58 19.15
C SER A 184 9.63 -6.35 18.35
N LEU A 185 10.05 -6.56 17.11
CA LEU A 185 10.13 -5.56 16.07
C LEU A 185 8.88 -5.62 15.21
N ALA A 186 8.07 -4.56 15.20
CA ALA A 186 6.85 -4.51 14.42
C ALA A 186 6.86 -3.32 13.44
N ARG A 187 6.32 -3.52 12.24
CA ARG A 187 6.16 -2.44 11.26
C ARG A 187 5.15 -1.40 11.77
N PHE A 188 5.46 -0.11 11.67
CA PHE A 188 4.55 0.98 12.01
C PHE A 188 3.24 0.93 11.22
N ASN A 189 3.36 0.57 9.94
CA ASN A 189 2.24 0.39 9.03
C ASN A 189 2.66 -0.65 7.97
N PRO A 190 2.26 -1.92 8.11
CA PRO A 190 2.68 -2.96 7.18
C PRO A 190 2.10 -2.80 5.77
N ALA A 191 1.18 -1.85 5.53
CA ALA A 191 0.76 -1.47 4.18
C ALA A 191 1.74 -0.50 3.48
N VAL A 192 2.78 -0.04 4.18
CA VAL A 192 3.80 0.86 3.63
C VAL A 192 5.17 0.27 3.92
N ASP A 193 5.93 0.06 2.85
CA ASP A 193 7.31 -0.41 2.91
C ASP A 193 8.22 0.63 2.26
N THR A 194 9.03 1.31 3.09
CA THR A 194 9.96 2.33 2.61
C THR A 194 11.29 1.74 2.16
N HIS A 195 11.42 0.41 2.21
CA HIS A 195 12.66 -0.34 1.97
C HIS A 195 13.77 0.13 2.93
N ASN A 196 13.40 0.44 4.18
CA ASN A 196 14.34 0.86 5.22
C ASN A 196 13.87 0.40 6.60
N ASN A 197 14.51 -0.63 7.14
CA ASN A 197 14.06 -1.26 8.38
C ASN A 197 14.04 -0.29 9.58
N LEU A 198 14.98 0.66 9.66
CA LEU A 198 15.00 1.68 10.71
C LEU A 198 13.80 2.64 10.66
N LEU A 199 13.25 2.90 9.47
CA LEU A 199 12.10 3.77 9.30
C LEU A 199 10.77 3.01 9.43
N ASP A 200 10.78 1.73 9.10
CA ASP A 200 9.57 0.93 9.00
C ASP A 200 9.25 0.19 10.30
N PHE A 201 10.24 -0.17 11.12
CA PHE A 201 10.06 -0.97 12.34
C PHE A 201 10.21 -0.16 13.63
N MET A 202 9.40 -0.53 14.63
CA MET A 202 9.48 -0.07 16.01
C MET A 202 9.60 -1.25 16.97
N ALA A 203 10.17 -0.99 18.15
CA ALA A 203 10.12 -1.91 19.26
C ALA A 203 8.71 -1.92 19.89
N LEU A 204 8.18 -3.10 20.18
CA LEU A 204 7.00 -3.29 21.01
C LEU A 204 7.36 -4.07 22.27
N ASP A 205 7.13 -3.46 23.43
CA ASP A 205 7.28 -4.13 24.74
C ASP A 205 6.27 -5.28 24.94
N LEU A 206 5.17 -5.25 24.18
CA LEU A 206 4.13 -6.27 24.15
C LEU A 206 3.90 -6.70 22.71
N PRO A 207 4.44 -7.85 22.28
CA PRO A 207 4.23 -8.39 20.95
C PRO A 207 2.75 -8.60 20.63
N THR A 208 2.39 -8.48 19.35
CA THR A 208 1.00 -8.44 18.88
C THR A 208 0.63 -9.53 17.85
N PRO A 209 1.02 -10.80 18.05
CA PRO A 209 0.79 -11.85 17.05
C PRO A 209 -0.69 -11.96 16.66
N GLY A 210 -0.96 -11.93 15.36
CA GLY A 210 -2.29 -12.02 14.79
C GLY A 210 -3.01 -10.66 14.71
N SER A 211 -2.30 -9.55 14.94
CA SER A 211 -2.88 -8.22 14.86
C SER A 211 -1.88 -7.18 14.43
N VAL A 212 -2.24 -6.35 13.46
CA VAL A 212 -1.42 -5.21 13.08
C VAL A 212 -1.42 -4.19 14.23
N PRO A 213 -0.25 -3.74 14.73
CA PRO A 213 -0.19 -2.68 15.72
C PRO A 213 -0.93 -1.45 15.21
N ALA A 214 -1.93 -0.99 15.95
CA ALA A 214 -2.61 0.25 15.60
C ALA A 214 -1.61 1.40 15.79
N SER A 215 -1.04 1.91 14.68
CA SER A 215 -0.37 3.20 14.72
C SER A 215 -1.35 4.20 15.33
N ALA A 216 -1.02 4.75 16.49
CA ALA A 216 -1.80 5.81 17.09
C ALA A 216 -1.63 7.04 16.19
N VAL A 217 -2.39 7.10 15.09
CA VAL A 217 -2.47 8.29 14.25
C VAL A 217 -2.92 9.40 15.19
N PRO A 218 -2.11 10.44 15.46
CA PRO A 218 -2.61 11.57 16.22
C PRO A 218 -3.82 12.11 15.43
N LEU A 219 -4.98 12.22 16.09
CA LEU A 219 -6.18 12.80 15.49
C LEU A 219 -5.75 14.04 14.71
N PRO A 220 -5.94 14.09 13.37
CA PRO A 220 -5.51 15.23 12.60
C PRO A 220 -6.03 16.49 13.27
N PRO A 221 -5.24 17.57 13.41
CA PRO A 221 -5.71 18.83 14.00
C PRO A 221 -7.04 19.31 13.39
N ALA A 222 -7.33 18.92 12.15
CA ALA A 222 -8.59 19.13 11.47
C ALA A 222 -9.82 18.54 12.20
N VAL A 223 -9.72 17.38 12.86
CA VAL A 223 -10.81 16.78 13.64
C VAL A 223 -11.09 17.59 14.91
N LEU A 224 -10.05 18.04 15.61
CA LEU A 224 -10.18 18.93 16.77
C LEU A 224 -10.69 20.32 16.37
N LEU A 225 -10.25 20.84 15.21
CA LEU A 225 -10.73 22.09 14.63
C LEU A 225 -12.20 22.00 14.21
N PHE A 226 -12.60 20.87 13.62
CA PHE A 226 -13.99 20.62 13.24
C PHE A 226 -14.91 20.54 14.46
N LEU A 227 -14.51 19.80 15.49
CA LEU A 227 -15.27 19.68 16.74
C LEU A 227 -15.36 21.00 17.51
N SER A 228 -14.27 21.78 17.56
CA SER A 228 -14.29 23.12 18.17
C SER A 228 -15.14 24.11 17.37
N GLY A 229 -15.17 24.01 16.04
CA GLY A 229 -16.06 24.80 15.18
C GLY A 229 -17.54 24.54 15.44
N ILE A 230 -17.94 23.28 15.62
CA ILE A 230 -19.34 22.91 15.95
C ILE A 230 -19.77 23.46 17.32
N LEU A 231 -18.90 23.35 18.33
CA LEU A 231 -19.19 23.89 19.67
C LEU A 231 -19.27 25.43 19.68
N GLY A 232 -18.43 26.11 18.90
CA GLY A 232 -18.50 27.56 18.70
C GLY A 232 -19.83 28.01 18.10
N LEU A 233 -20.32 27.30 17.08
CA LEU A 233 -21.61 27.60 16.45
C LEU A 233 -22.80 27.35 17.39
N ALA A 234 -22.77 26.29 18.20
CA ALA A 234 -23.79 26.01 19.20
C ALA A 234 -23.82 27.06 20.33
N GLY A 235 -22.66 27.60 20.71
CA GLY A 235 -22.55 28.67 21.71
C GLY A 235 -23.12 30.02 21.22
N ILE A 236 -22.91 30.36 19.95
CA ILE A 236 -23.44 31.59 19.33
C ILE A 236 -24.97 31.52 19.21
N ALA A 237 -25.52 30.36 18.83
CA ALA A 237 -26.96 30.17 18.70
C ALA A 237 -27.73 30.33 20.03
N ARG A 238 -27.08 30.07 21.18
CA ARG A 238 -27.69 30.24 22.51
C ARG A 238 -27.68 31.68 23.03
N LYS A 239 -26.84 32.56 22.47
CA LYS A 239 -26.71 33.96 22.91
C LYS A 239 -27.70 34.90 22.19
N GLN A 240 -28.42 34.42 21.18
CA GLN A 240 -29.40 35.20 20.40
C GLN A 240 -30.87 34.89 20.76
N ARG A 241 -31.14 34.33 21.95
CA ARG A 241 -32.50 34.20 22.51
C ARG A 241 -32.66 35.04 23.75
#